data_AF-A0A934USQ9-F1
#
_entry.id   AF-A0A934USQ9-F1
#
_cell.length_a   1.000
_cell.length_b   1.000
_cell.length_c   1.000
_cell.angle_alpha   90.00
_cell.angle_beta   90.00
_cell.angle_gamma   90.00
#
_symmetry.space_group_name_H-M   'P 1'
#
loop_
_entity.id
_entity.type
_entity.pdbx_description
1 polymer ?
#
loop_
_entity_poly.entity_id
_entity_poly.type
_entity_poly.pdbx_seq_one_letter_code
_entity_poly.pdbx_strand_id
1 'polypeptide(L)'
;MKSALTTVSFALACGLAAPLAHAQGGSTVWRCGNTYTNDAREAQSGGCKQVESRNVTVVEGTKVNSANAVRVANVNPAASGSRIDTPEQKARDAEARSILEAELKKAESRQAELVKEWNKGEPEKQGAEGRNHQKYLDRVEELKASMSRNESDIAGIKRELSRMGPPTAKQ
;
A
#
# COMPACT_ATOMS: atom_id res chain seq x y z
N MET A 1 -55.12 -47.25 -45.55
CA MET A 1 -54.51 -46.17 -46.37
C MET A 1 -53.27 -45.66 -45.66
N LYS A 2 -52.24 -45.33 -46.45
CA LYS A 2 -51.05 -44.51 -46.15
C LYS A 2 -49.76 -45.32 -45.91
N SER A 3 -48.96 -45.25 -46.97
CA SER A 3 -47.71 -45.93 -47.27
C SER A 3 -46.51 -45.37 -46.50
N ALA A 4 -45.46 -46.18 -46.41
CA ALA A 4 -44.09 -45.76 -46.16
C ALA A 4 -43.58 -44.81 -47.27
N LEU A 5 -42.65 -43.91 -46.95
CA LEU A 5 -41.48 -43.60 -47.80
C LEU A 5 -40.49 -42.64 -47.09
N THR A 6 -39.24 -43.10 -46.99
CA THR A 6 -37.95 -42.42 -47.24
C THR A 6 -37.44 -41.24 -46.38
N THR A 7 -36.26 -41.50 -45.83
CA THR A 7 -35.19 -40.61 -45.32
C THR A 7 -34.57 -39.71 -46.40
N VAL A 8 -34.23 -38.45 -46.05
CA VAL A 8 -33.14 -37.69 -46.69
C VAL A 8 -32.37 -36.91 -45.61
N SER A 9 -31.08 -37.24 -45.48
CA SER A 9 -30.09 -36.52 -44.67
C SER A 9 -29.76 -35.17 -45.30
N PHE A 10 -29.65 -34.11 -44.48
CA PHE A 10 -28.99 -32.86 -44.88
C PHE A 10 -27.78 -32.63 -44.00
N ALA A 11 -26.61 -32.59 -44.63
CA ALA A 11 -25.33 -32.31 -44.01
C ALA A 11 -25.05 -30.80 -43.98
N LEU A 12 -24.18 -30.41 -43.04
CA LEU A 12 -23.17 -29.36 -43.15
C LEU A 12 -23.59 -27.88 -43.04
N ALA A 13 -23.24 -27.25 -41.91
CA ALA A 13 -22.60 -25.93 -41.91
C ALA A 13 -21.90 -25.66 -40.55
N CYS A 14 -20.57 -25.57 -40.59
CA CYS A 14 -19.70 -25.12 -39.51
C CYS A 14 -20.11 -23.73 -38.99
N GLY A 15 -20.52 -23.64 -37.71
CA GLY A 15 -20.56 -22.39 -36.97
C GLY A 15 -19.15 -22.04 -36.49
N LEU A 16 -18.54 -21.06 -37.15
CA LEU A 16 -17.21 -20.51 -36.85
C LEU A 16 -17.08 -20.11 -35.37
N ALA A 17 -16.14 -20.74 -34.68
CA ALA A 17 -15.59 -20.23 -33.43
C ALA A 17 -14.93 -18.87 -33.72
N ALA A 18 -15.52 -17.80 -33.20
CA ALA A 18 -14.87 -16.49 -33.19
C ALA A 18 -13.70 -16.54 -32.19
N PRO A 19 -12.45 -16.29 -32.60
CA PRO A 19 -11.38 -16.11 -31.65
C PRO A 19 -11.63 -14.82 -30.86
N LEU A 20 -11.71 -14.96 -29.53
CA LEU A 20 -11.54 -13.86 -28.59
C LEU A 20 -10.17 -13.24 -28.87
N ALA A 21 -10.17 -12.07 -29.52
CA ALA A 21 -8.99 -11.25 -29.70
C ALA A 21 -8.43 -10.90 -28.32
N HIS A 22 -7.36 -11.59 -27.94
CA HIS A 22 -6.52 -11.20 -26.82
C HIS A 22 -5.83 -9.91 -27.24
N ALA A 23 -6.32 -8.78 -26.72
CA ALA A 23 -5.63 -7.50 -26.83
C ALA A 23 -4.28 -7.64 -26.12
N GLN A 24 -3.21 -7.85 -26.90
CA GLN A 24 -1.85 -7.84 -26.40
C GLN A 24 -1.54 -6.40 -25.98
N GLY A 25 -1.38 -6.20 -24.68
CA GLY A 25 -1.16 -4.89 -24.05
C GLY A 25 0.23 -4.32 -24.35
N GLY A 26 0.47 -3.93 -25.60
CA GLY A 26 1.39 -2.85 -25.94
C GLY A 26 0.53 -1.65 -26.33
N SER A 27 0.50 -0.60 -25.51
CA SER A 27 -0.10 0.67 -25.95
C SER A 27 0.72 1.16 -27.13
N THR A 28 0.20 0.95 -28.34
CA THR A 28 0.82 1.46 -29.55
C THR A 28 0.79 2.97 -29.48
N VAL A 29 1.95 3.61 -29.66
CA VAL A 29 2.05 5.08 -29.66
C VAL A 29 2.25 5.55 -31.09
N TRP A 30 1.44 6.51 -31.52
CA TRP A 30 1.55 7.14 -32.83
C TRP A 30 2.08 8.57 -32.71
N ARG A 31 2.90 8.99 -33.67
CA ARG A 31 3.48 10.33 -33.73
C ARG A 31 2.93 11.11 -34.92
N CYS A 32 2.32 12.24 -34.62
CA CYS A 32 1.77 13.20 -35.56
C CYS A 32 2.62 14.49 -35.50
N GLY A 33 3.78 14.50 -36.18
CA GLY A 33 4.73 15.62 -36.08
C GLY A 33 5.39 15.74 -34.69
N ASN A 34 4.91 16.65 -33.83
CA ASN A 34 5.39 16.85 -32.46
C ASN A 34 4.47 16.27 -31.36
N THR A 35 3.29 15.78 -31.73
CA THR A 35 2.30 15.24 -30.78
C THR A 35 2.33 13.70 -30.80
N TYR A 36 2.22 13.11 -29.62
CA TYR A 36 2.10 11.66 -29.44
C TYR A 36 0.70 11.32 -28.92
N THR A 37 0.06 10.33 -29.53
CA THR A 37 -1.27 9.83 -29.13
C THR A 37 -1.25 8.32 -28.97
N ASN A 38 -2.08 7.82 -28.06
CA ASN A 38 -2.32 6.40 -27.82
C ASN A 38 -3.65 5.95 -28.47
N ASP A 39 -4.36 6.85 -29.15
CA ASP A 39 -5.64 6.56 -29.78
C ASP A 39 -5.46 6.24 -31.26
N ALA A 40 -5.75 4.99 -31.64
CA ALA A 40 -5.59 4.51 -33.01
C ALA A 40 -6.47 5.27 -34.02
N ARG A 41 -7.65 5.75 -33.61
CA ARG A 41 -8.59 6.49 -34.47
C ARG A 41 -8.06 7.88 -34.81
N GLU A 42 -7.55 8.58 -33.81
CA GLU A 42 -6.95 9.90 -33.98
C GLU A 42 -5.71 9.82 -34.88
N ALA A 43 -4.88 8.79 -34.66
CA ALA A 43 -3.69 8.53 -35.46
C ALA A 43 -3.99 8.29 -36.95
N GLN A 44 -5.06 7.56 -37.27
CA GLN A 44 -5.47 7.30 -38.65
C GLN A 44 -6.02 8.55 -39.34
N SER A 45 -6.83 9.35 -38.63
CA SER A 45 -7.35 10.62 -39.18
C SER A 45 -6.27 11.69 -39.34
N GLY A 46 -5.24 11.66 -38.49
CA GLY A 46 -4.15 12.64 -38.48
C GLY A 46 -2.95 12.28 -39.37
N GLY A 47 -2.99 11.15 -40.10
CA GLY A 47 -1.87 10.69 -40.94
C GLY A 47 -0.61 10.36 -40.14
N CYS A 48 -0.76 9.87 -38.91
CA CYS A 48 0.33 9.70 -37.95
C CYS A 48 1.09 8.39 -38.17
N LYS A 49 2.41 8.39 -37.92
CA LYS A 49 3.24 7.19 -38.08
C LYS A 49 3.33 6.44 -36.76
N GLN A 50 3.21 5.12 -36.81
CA GLN A 50 3.41 4.25 -35.65
C GLN A 50 4.87 4.30 -35.22
N VAL A 51 5.11 4.61 -33.95
CA VAL A 51 6.47 4.61 -33.40
C VAL A 51 6.77 3.21 -32.88
N GLU A 52 7.66 2.48 -33.58
CA GLU A 52 8.14 1.17 -33.13
C GLU A 52 9.01 1.37 -31.89
N SER A 53 8.42 1.10 -30.72
CA SER A 53 9.02 1.29 -29.41
C SER A 53 10.11 0.23 -29.16
N ARG A 54 11.32 0.43 -29.69
CA ARG A 54 12.44 -0.47 -29.41
C ARG A 54 12.99 -0.19 -28.00
N ASN A 55 12.65 -1.11 -27.08
CA ASN A 55 13.05 -1.19 -25.67
C ASN A 55 12.49 -0.10 -24.73
N VAL A 56 11.17 -0.12 -24.51
CA VAL A 56 10.59 0.45 -23.29
C VAL A 56 10.48 -0.65 -22.25
N THR A 57 11.29 -0.56 -21.19
CA THR A 57 11.14 -1.40 -20.00
C THR A 57 9.94 -0.87 -19.21
N VAL A 58 8.75 -1.42 -19.49
CA VAL A 58 7.55 -1.11 -18.71
C VAL A 58 7.71 -1.77 -17.33
N VAL A 59 8.03 -0.97 -16.32
CA VAL A 59 7.86 -1.41 -14.93
C VAL A 59 6.36 -1.37 -14.65
N GLU A 60 5.75 -2.55 -14.53
CA GLU A 60 4.33 -2.67 -14.22
C GLU A 60 4.05 -1.95 -12.89
N GLY A 61 3.30 -0.86 -12.94
CA GLY A 61 2.88 -0.14 -11.75
C GLY A 61 2.01 -1.05 -10.87
N THR A 62 2.17 -0.97 -9.55
CA THR A 62 1.33 -1.68 -8.58
C THR A 62 -0.14 -1.34 -8.83
N LYS A 63 -0.88 -2.30 -9.38
CA LYS A 63 -2.32 -2.19 -9.62
C LYS A 63 -3.00 -2.19 -8.26
N VAL A 64 -3.47 -1.03 -7.80
CA VAL A 64 -4.42 -0.98 -6.70
C VAL A 64 -5.75 -1.49 -7.24
N ASN A 65 -6.21 -2.62 -6.70
CA ASN A 65 -7.45 -3.26 -7.12
C ASN A 65 -8.64 -2.37 -6.72
N SER A 66 -9.23 -1.69 -7.70
CA SER A 66 -10.45 -0.90 -7.51
C SER A 66 -11.64 -1.82 -7.22
N ALA A 67 -12.03 -1.82 -5.94
CA ALA A 67 -13.33 -2.17 -5.36
C ALA A 67 -14.31 -2.99 -6.22
N ASN A 68 -14.35 -4.32 -5.99
CA ASN A 68 -15.62 -4.98 -5.65
C ASN A 68 -15.39 -6.30 -4.91
N ALA A 69 -16.26 -6.54 -3.91
CA ALA A 69 -16.33 -7.67 -2.98
C ALA A 69 -15.18 -7.80 -1.95
N VAL A 70 -15.50 -7.42 -0.71
CA VAL A 70 -14.83 -7.94 0.50
C VAL A 70 -14.99 -9.46 0.49
N ARG A 71 -13.96 -10.17 0.01
CA ARG A 71 -13.71 -11.55 0.39
C ARG A 71 -12.73 -11.50 1.54
N VAL A 72 -13.16 -11.90 2.73
CA VAL A 72 -12.26 -12.21 3.83
C VAL A 72 -11.43 -13.40 3.37
N ALA A 73 -10.27 -13.12 2.78
CA ALA A 73 -9.30 -14.14 2.45
C ALA A 73 -8.67 -14.60 3.76
N ASN A 74 -8.84 -15.88 4.08
CA ASN A 74 -8.02 -16.57 5.06
C ASN A 74 -6.55 -16.28 4.73
N VAL A 75 -5.87 -15.55 5.62
CA VAL A 75 -4.48 -15.17 5.43
C VAL A 75 -3.66 -16.45 5.52
N ASN A 76 -3.34 -17.05 4.38
CA ASN A 76 -2.28 -18.04 4.31
C ASN A 76 -0.96 -17.24 4.31
N PRO A 77 -0.12 -17.31 5.38
CA PRO A 77 1.04 -16.44 5.52
C PRO A 77 2.20 -16.78 4.56
N ALA A 78 1.98 -17.67 3.59
CA ALA A 78 3.00 -18.23 2.72
C ALA A 78 3.37 -17.38 1.49
N ALA A 79 2.75 -16.21 1.28
CA ALA A 79 3.06 -15.33 0.14
C ALA A 79 3.79 -14.04 0.53
N SER A 80 4.63 -14.11 1.58
CA SER A 80 5.74 -13.17 1.73
C SER A 80 6.80 -13.62 0.73
N GLY A 81 7.02 -12.82 -0.33
CA GLY A 81 8.01 -13.09 -1.36
C GLY A 81 9.33 -13.57 -0.75
N SER A 82 9.88 -14.64 -1.34
CA SER A 82 11.08 -15.36 -0.91
C SER A 82 11.88 -14.63 0.17
N ARG A 83 11.77 -15.06 1.43
CA ARG A 83 12.80 -14.76 2.43
C ARG A 83 14.11 -15.25 1.84
N ILE A 84 14.84 -14.33 1.23
CA ILE A 84 16.24 -14.53 0.93
C ILE A 84 16.88 -14.47 2.32
N ASP A 85 17.02 -15.62 2.96
CA ASP A 85 17.66 -15.79 4.28
C ASP A 85 19.18 -15.55 4.15
N THR A 86 19.55 -14.38 3.67
CA THR A 86 20.95 -13.96 3.58
C THR A 86 21.38 -13.31 4.89
N PRO A 87 22.66 -13.44 5.27
CA PRO A 87 23.21 -12.73 6.42
C PRO A 87 22.95 -11.21 6.38
N GLU A 88 22.87 -10.63 5.19
CA GLU A 88 22.51 -9.22 4.99
C GLU A 88 21.08 -8.89 5.42
N GLN A 89 20.11 -9.79 5.21
CA GLN A 89 18.73 -9.59 5.64
C GLN A 89 18.64 -9.56 7.17
N LYS A 90 19.34 -10.48 7.85
CA LYS A 90 19.42 -10.51 9.32
C LYS A 90 20.08 -9.26 9.89
N ALA A 91 21.12 -8.74 9.23
CA ALA A 91 21.78 -7.50 9.63
C ALA A 91 20.83 -6.30 9.53
N ARG A 92 20.06 -6.18 8.44
CA ARG A 92 19.05 -5.14 8.25
C ARG A 92 17.92 -5.23 9.28
N ASP A 93 17.44 -6.45 9.55
CA ASP A 93 16.39 -6.67 10.54
C ASP A 93 16.87 -6.31 11.96
N ALA A 94 18.13 -6.61 12.29
CA ALA A 94 18.75 -6.23 13.56
C ALA A 94 18.95 -4.71 13.68
N GLU A 95 19.34 -4.04 12.61
CA GLU A 95 19.45 -2.57 12.55
C GLU A 95 18.07 -1.90 12.68
N ALA A 96 17.08 -2.37 11.93
CA ALA A 96 15.70 -1.87 12.04
C ALA A 96 15.15 -2.03 13.47
N ARG A 97 15.46 -3.15 14.12
CA ARG A 97 15.09 -3.38 15.52
C ARG A 97 15.78 -2.38 16.46
N SER A 98 17.09 -2.18 16.32
CA SER A 98 17.84 -1.27 17.20
C SER A 98 17.37 0.18 17.06
N ILE A 99 16.98 0.60 15.85
CA ILE A 99 16.37 1.91 15.60
C ILE A 99 15.03 2.02 16.34
N LEU A 100 14.15 1.04 16.23
CA LEU A 100 12.87 1.06 16.94
C LEU A 100 13.04 1.04 18.47
N GLU A 101 14.01 0.31 18.99
CA GLU A 101 14.34 0.31 20.42
C GLU A 101 14.87 1.67 20.89
N ALA A 102 15.69 2.34 20.07
CA ALA A 102 16.18 3.69 20.35
C ALA A 102 15.04 4.73 20.34
N GLU A 103 14.16 4.67 19.35
CA GLU A 103 12.97 5.53 19.28
C GLU A 103 12.00 5.25 20.44
N LEU A 104 11.83 3.98 20.82
CA LEU A 104 11.03 3.61 21.99
C LEU A 104 11.59 4.27 23.25
N LYS A 105 12.90 4.16 23.49
CA LYS A 105 13.55 4.76 24.66
C LYS A 105 13.39 6.28 24.69
N LYS A 106 13.51 6.92 23.53
CA LYS A 106 13.32 8.37 23.38
C LYS A 106 11.87 8.78 23.67
N ALA A 107 10.89 8.02 23.16
CA ALA A 107 9.48 8.25 23.44
C ALA A 107 9.17 8.07 24.93
N GLU A 108 9.65 7.00 25.56
CA GLU A 108 9.48 6.75 27.00
C GLU A 108 10.14 7.85 27.86
N SER A 109 11.32 8.35 27.47
CA SER A 109 11.95 9.51 28.15
C SER A 109 11.08 10.75 28.07
N ARG A 110 10.53 11.05 26.88
CA ARG A 110 9.63 12.20 26.69
C ARG A 110 8.34 12.04 27.49
N GLN A 111 7.78 10.83 27.56
CA GLN A 111 6.62 10.55 28.40
C GLN A 111 6.93 10.81 29.88
N ALA A 112 8.11 10.39 30.36
CA ALA A 112 8.52 10.63 31.73
C ALA A 112 8.65 12.13 32.05
N GLU A 113 9.18 12.92 31.11
CA GLU A 113 9.24 14.39 31.22
C GLU A 113 7.84 15.01 31.26
N LEU A 114 6.94 14.61 30.36
CA LEU A 114 5.56 15.10 30.32
C LEU A 114 4.79 14.73 31.60
N VAL A 115 4.95 13.51 32.12
CA VAL A 115 4.35 13.07 33.39
C VAL A 115 4.89 13.86 34.57
N LYS A 116 6.19 14.19 34.55
CA LYS A 116 6.82 15.04 35.57
C LYS A 116 6.25 16.45 35.53
N GLU A 117 6.11 17.05 34.34
CA GLU A 117 5.48 18.37 34.18
C GLU A 117 3.98 18.34 34.54
N TRP A 118 3.29 17.25 34.24
CA TRP A 118 1.89 17.03 34.58
C TRP A 118 1.66 17.07 36.10
N ASN A 119 2.66 16.68 36.88
CA ASN A 119 2.69 16.79 38.34
C ASN A 119 1.35 16.39 39.00
N LYS A 120 0.92 15.15 38.74
CA LYS A 120 -0.34 14.57 39.27
C LYS A 120 -1.62 15.35 38.91
N GLY A 121 -1.58 16.19 37.88
CA GLY A 121 -2.73 16.98 37.42
C GLY A 121 -2.71 18.44 37.85
N GLU A 122 -1.67 18.85 38.56
CA GLU A 122 -1.41 20.25 38.88
C GLU A 122 -0.03 20.66 38.36
N PRO A 123 0.10 20.88 37.03
CA PRO A 123 1.30 21.47 36.47
C PRO A 123 1.61 22.79 37.19
N GLU A 124 2.89 23.03 37.49
CA GLU A 124 3.27 24.29 38.14
C GLU A 124 2.88 25.48 37.25
N LYS A 125 2.27 26.51 37.83
CA LYS A 125 1.90 27.73 37.11
C LYS A 125 3.16 28.49 36.71
N GLN A 126 3.32 28.75 35.42
CA GLN A 126 4.50 29.43 34.89
C GLN A 126 4.22 30.93 34.67
N GLY A 127 5.00 31.79 35.33
CA GLY A 127 5.06 33.23 35.06
C GLY A 127 3.70 33.95 34.97
N ALA A 128 3.28 34.28 33.74
CA ALA A 128 2.06 35.05 33.46
C ALA A 128 0.74 34.27 33.69
N GLU A 129 0.81 32.95 33.86
CA GLU A 129 -0.36 32.08 34.13
C GLU A 129 -1.03 32.37 35.48
N GLY A 130 -0.31 33.00 36.42
CA GLY A 130 -0.90 33.50 37.66
C GLY A 130 -1.90 34.65 37.45
N ARG A 131 -1.78 35.39 36.34
CA ARG A 131 -2.65 36.54 36.01
C ARG A 131 -3.75 36.19 35.02
N ASN A 132 -3.55 35.14 34.20
CA ASN A 132 -4.53 34.66 33.24
C ASN A 132 -4.73 33.15 33.42
N HIS A 133 -5.83 32.79 34.08
CA HIS A 133 -6.17 31.40 34.35
C HIS A 133 -6.54 30.61 33.09
N GLN A 134 -7.08 31.24 32.04
CA GLN A 134 -7.43 30.55 30.81
C GLN A 134 -6.18 29.94 30.14
N LYS A 135 -5.07 30.68 30.11
CA LYS A 135 -3.79 30.17 29.57
C LYS A 135 -3.30 28.92 30.30
N TYR A 136 -3.51 28.86 31.62
CA TYR A 136 -3.19 27.68 32.40
C TYR A 136 -4.05 26.48 32.00
N LEU A 137 -5.37 26.67 31.83
CA LEU A 137 -6.27 25.61 31.39
C LEU A 137 -5.89 25.10 30.00
N ASP A 138 -5.63 26.00 29.05
CA ASP A 138 -5.23 25.64 27.69
C ASP A 138 -3.91 24.85 27.69
N ARG A 139 -2.92 25.23 28.52
CA ARG A 139 -1.66 24.47 28.66
C ARG A 139 -1.89 23.11 29.29
N VAL A 140 -2.73 23.01 30.33
CA VAL A 140 -3.10 21.75 30.97
C VAL A 140 -3.73 20.80 29.94
N GLU A 141 -4.60 21.30 29.09
CA GLU A 141 -5.21 20.53 28.00
C GLU A 141 -4.17 20.10 26.95
N GLU A 142 -3.30 21.01 26.51
CA GLU A 142 -2.22 20.69 25.57
C GLU A 142 -1.22 19.68 26.13
N LEU A 143 -0.92 19.74 27.43
CA LEU A 143 -0.06 18.79 28.12
C LEU A 143 -0.68 17.39 28.14
N LYS A 144 -1.98 17.28 28.45
CA LYS A 144 -2.73 16.02 28.33
C LYS A 144 -2.75 15.49 26.90
N ALA A 145 -3.01 16.35 25.93
CA ALA A 145 -3.04 15.97 24.51
C ALA A 145 -1.66 15.46 24.05
N SER A 146 -0.59 16.12 24.50
CA SER A 146 0.79 15.71 24.23
C SER A 146 1.13 14.36 24.86
N MET A 147 0.72 14.11 26.10
CA MET A 147 0.85 12.79 26.74
C MET A 147 0.11 11.70 25.97
N SER A 148 -1.16 11.95 25.59
CA SER A 148 -1.96 10.97 24.86
C SER A 148 -1.39 10.62 23.48
N ARG A 149 -0.85 11.62 22.76
CA ARG A 149 -0.14 11.39 21.48
C ARG A 149 1.11 10.55 21.71
N ASN A 150 1.92 10.87 22.71
CA ASN A 150 3.15 10.14 23.01
C ASN A 150 2.87 8.69 23.46
N GLU A 151 1.83 8.46 24.26
CA GLU A 151 1.36 7.12 24.62
C GLU A 151 0.96 6.30 23.39
N SER A 152 0.31 6.93 22.42
CA SER A 152 -0.06 6.30 21.15
C SER A 152 1.18 5.93 20.32
N ASP A 153 2.20 6.80 20.30
CA ASP A 153 3.48 6.52 19.63
C ASP A 153 4.20 5.34 20.28
N ILE A 154 4.30 5.32 21.62
CA ILE A 154 4.88 4.20 22.39
C ILE A 154 4.15 2.89 22.08
N ALA A 155 2.81 2.91 22.09
CA ALA A 155 2.01 1.74 21.76
C ALA A 155 2.20 1.30 20.29
N GLY A 156 2.35 2.24 19.36
CA GLY A 156 2.70 1.96 17.96
C GLY A 156 4.04 1.26 17.83
N ILE A 157 5.10 1.83 18.41
CA ILE A 157 6.46 1.29 18.35
C ILE A 157 6.52 -0.10 19.01
N LYS A 158 5.85 -0.30 20.16
CA LYS A 158 5.76 -1.63 20.82
C LYS A 158 5.09 -2.68 19.94
N ARG A 159 4.07 -2.30 19.15
CA ARG A 159 3.42 -3.21 18.19
C ARG A 159 4.36 -3.58 17.05
N GLU A 160 5.11 -2.63 16.49
CA GLU A 160 6.09 -2.93 15.44
C GLU A 160 7.23 -3.82 15.96
N LEU A 161 7.76 -3.54 17.15
CA LEU A 161 8.75 -4.42 17.81
C LEU A 161 8.22 -5.84 18.04
N SER A 162 6.94 -5.96 18.44
CA SER A 162 6.29 -7.26 18.62
C SER A 162 6.13 -8.01 17.29
N ARG A 163 5.83 -7.28 16.20
CA ARG A 163 5.70 -7.83 14.85
C ARG A 163 7.03 -8.36 14.30
N MET A 164 8.15 -7.76 14.68
CA MET A 164 9.49 -8.23 14.32
C MET A 164 9.92 -9.51 15.07
N GLY A 165 9.09 -10.01 16.00
CA GLY A 165 9.35 -11.23 16.77
C GLY A 165 10.30 -11.00 17.95
N PRO A 166 10.46 -11.99 18.85
CA PRO A 166 11.45 -11.91 19.91
C PRO A 166 12.87 -11.88 19.31
N PRO A 167 13.84 -11.24 19.98
CA PRO A 167 15.22 -11.28 19.52
C PRO A 167 15.65 -12.75 19.40
N THR A 168 16.19 -13.14 18.26
CA THR A 168 16.75 -14.48 18.07
C THR A 168 17.92 -14.62 19.04
N ALA A 169 17.69 -15.33 20.15
CA ALA A 169 18.70 -15.61 21.14
C ALA A 169 19.89 -16.30 20.45
N LYS A 170 21.07 -15.70 20.56
CA LYS A 170 22.33 -16.37 20.19
C LYS A 170 22.51 -17.55 21.16
N GLN A 171 22.42 -18.78 20.65
CA GLN A 171 22.98 -19.96 21.31
C GLN A 171 24.49 -19.98 21.11
#